data_AF-A0A523D5Q9-F1
#
_entry.id   AF-A0A523D5Q9-F1
#
_cell.length_a   1.000
_cell.length_b   1.000
_cell.length_c   1.000
_cell.angle_alpha   90.00
_cell.angle_beta   90.00
_cell.angle_gamma   90.00
#
_symmetry.space_group_name_H-M   'P 1'
#
loop_
_entity.id
_entity.type
_entity.pdbx_description
1 polymer ?
#
loop_
_entity_poly.entity_id
_entity_poly.type
_entity_poly.pdbx_seq_one_letter_code
_entity_poly.pdbx_strand_id
1 'polypeptide(L)'
;MYRLILGCNIWNILLLSISAVLGLTGSRWHVTASLFATIFSAMVHGGGAALFMGGSKLIKEHVGRFNMPLAIIDRLNVVYHAYMPRTIAAGASMPTVGVLGGLVGIGMLPGWTHGGLSLAALLYQIWMVPYQYRWLKRFHDVVKEVEANLPPSGEMEATEPHPDYQPDVVVLDARGKARALVFIGLSVPFAFVGYFFISGFRLGWMTIPVAVGTVACLAGALHYHRAASRADS
;
A
#
# COMPACT_ATOMS: atom_id res chain seq x y z
N MET A 1 -8.96 -8.44 -11.44
CA MET A 1 -8.47 -7.80 -10.19
C MET A 1 -7.90 -6.39 -10.41
N TYR A 2 -6.92 -6.16 -11.30
CA TYR A 2 -6.36 -4.80 -11.51
C TYR A 2 -7.40 -3.74 -11.94
N ARG A 3 -8.45 -4.14 -12.68
CA ARG A 3 -9.58 -3.27 -13.05
C ARG A 3 -10.39 -2.76 -11.84
N LEU A 4 -10.52 -3.58 -10.79
CA LEU A 4 -11.20 -3.20 -9.55
C LEU A 4 -10.37 -2.13 -8.82
N ILE A 5 -9.07 -2.35 -8.68
CA ILE A 5 -8.14 -1.38 -8.05
C ILE A 5 -8.14 -0.06 -8.84
N LEU A 6 -8.21 -0.12 -10.17
CA LEU A 6 -8.33 1.06 -11.02
C LEU A 6 -9.65 1.80 -10.82
N GLY A 7 -10.78 1.08 -10.77
CA GLY A 7 -12.09 1.67 -10.50
C GLY A 7 -12.15 2.36 -9.13
N CYS A 8 -11.61 1.71 -8.09
CA CYS A 8 -11.52 2.30 -6.76
C CYS A 8 -10.59 3.53 -6.72
N ASN A 9 -9.51 3.56 -7.52
CA ASN A 9 -8.67 4.75 -7.69
C ASN A 9 -9.41 5.93 -8.31
N ILE A 10 -10.22 5.69 -9.35
CA ILE A 10 -11.03 6.73 -10.00
C ILE A 10 -12.02 7.30 -8.98
N TRP A 11 -12.71 6.44 -8.22
CA TRP A 11 -13.58 6.88 -7.13
C TRP A 11 -12.85 7.67 -6.05
N ASN A 12 -11.65 7.25 -5.67
CA ASN A 12 -10.81 7.98 -4.72
C ASN A 12 -10.50 9.41 -5.22
N ILE A 13 -10.08 9.57 -6.48
CA ILE A 13 -9.82 10.89 -7.08
C ILE A 13 -11.08 11.76 -7.11
N LEU A 14 -12.22 11.18 -7.49
CA LEU A 14 -13.50 11.89 -7.49
C LEU A 14 -13.83 12.41 -6.09
N LEU A 15 -13.72 11.57 -5.07
CA LEU A 15 -14.00 11.96 -3.69
C LEU A 15 -13.03 13.03 -3.17
N LEU A 16 -11.73 12.92 -3.49
CA LEU A 16 -10.75 13.96 -3.15
C LEU A 16 -11.04 15.29 -3.85
N SER A 17 -11.46 15.24 -5.12
CA SER A 17 -11.80 16.43 -5.89
C SER A 17 -13.06 17.11 -5.33
N ILE A 18 -14.10 16.32 -5.01
CA ILE A 18 -15.32 16.80 -4.34
C ILE A 18 -14.96 17.43 -2.99
N SER A 19 -14.14 16.75 -2.20
CA SER A 19 -13.67 17.24 -0.91
C SER A 19 -12.93 18.57 -1.05
N ALA A 20 -12.02 18.70 -2.02
CA ALA A 20 -11.29 19.93 -2.28
C ALA A 20 -12.23 21.10 -2.63
N VAL A 21 -13.21 20.89 -3.51
CA VAL A 21 -14.21 21.92 -3.87
C VAL A 21 -15.07 22.32 -2.68
N LEU A 22 -15.52 21.35 -1.88
CA LEU A 22 -16.28 21.62 -0.65
C LEU A 22 -15.43 22.38 0.37
N GLY A 23 -14.13 22.09 0.46
CA GLY A 23 -13.20 22.79 1.34
C GLY A 23 -13.01 24.25 0.94
N LEU A 24 -12.82 24.51 -0.36
CA LEU A 24 -12.70 25.87 -0.92
C LEU A 24 -13.96 26.72 -0.71
N THR A 25 -15.13 26.08 -0.63
CA THR A 25 -16.42 26.76 -0.39
C THR A 25 -16.78 26.87 1.09
N GLY A 26 -15.90 26.43 2.01
CA GLY A 26 -16.15 26.46 3.45
C GLY A 26 -17.20 25.45 3.95
N SER A 27 -17.62 24.51 3.10
CA SER A 27 -18.65 23.53 3.44
C SER A 27 -18.12 22.48 4.41
N ARG A 28 -18.81 22.28 5.54
CA ARG A 28 -18.48 21.23 6.51
C ARG A 28 -18.49 19.80 5.93
N TRP A 29 -19.16 19.59 4.80
CA TRP A 29 -19.21 18.30 4.12
C TRP A 29 -17.88 17.89 3.48
N HIS A 30 -16.93 18.82 3.32
CA HIS A 30 -15.59 18.49 2.80
C HIS A 30 -14.93 17.39 3.62
N VAL A 31 -15.15 17.42 4.94
CA VAL A 31 -14.60 16.50 5.92
C VAL A 31 -15.12 15.07 5.69
N THR A 32 -16.43 14.91 5.51
CA THR A 32 -17.04 13.61 5.20
C THR A 32 -16.52 13.06 3.87
N ALA A 33 -16.41 13.91 2.84
CA ALA A 33 -15.83 13.51 1.56
C ALA A 33 -14.35 13.10 1.69
N SER A 34 -13.55 13.82 2.48
CA SER A 34 -12.14 13.47 2.75
C SER A 34 -12.01 12.12 3.45
N LEU A 35 -12.94 11.82 4.37
CA LEU A 35 -12.95 10.55 5.09
C LEU A 35 -13.20 9.37 4.14
N PHE A 36 -14.23 9.46 3.29
CA PHE A 36 -14.49 8.42 2.29
C PHE A 36 -13.30 8.26 1.33
N ALA A 37 -12.73 9.37 0.85
CA ALA A 37 -11.52 9.33 0.04
C ALA A 37 -10.35 8.62 0.77
N THR A 38 -10.14 8.89 2.05
CA THR A 38 -9.09 8.26 2.84
C THR A 38 -9.29 6.75 2.96
N ILE A 39 -10.53 6.29 3.20
CA ILE A 39 -10.86 4.86 3.24
C ILE A 39 -10.60 4.20 1.88
N PHE A 40 -11.09 4.80 0.79
CA PHE A 40 -10.85 4.28 -0.56
C PHE A 40 -9.37 4.25 -0.92
N SER A 41 -8.63 5.31 -0.59
CA SER A 41 -7.18 5.39 -0.75
C SER A 41 -6.48 4.26 0.01
N ALA A 42 -6.84 4.06 1.28
CA ALA A 42 -6.30 2.99 2.11
C ALA A 42 -6.63 1.62 1.52
N MET A 43 -7.85 1.38 1.01
CA MET A 43 -8.20 0.10 0.37
C MET A 43 -7.45 -0.14 -0.94
N VAL A 44 -7.34 0.89 -1.77
CA VAL A 44 -6.70 0.82 -3.10
C VAL A 44 -5.22 0.50 -2.97
N HIS A 45 -4.51 1.34 -2.21
CA HIS A 45 -3.08 1.16 -2.00
C HIS A 45 -2.83 -0.03 -1.09
N GLY A 46 -3.73 -0.22 -0.11
CA GLY A 46 -3.80 -1.29 0.88
C GLY A 46 -3.79 -2.66 0.25
N GLY A 47 -4.93 -2.93 -0.40
CA GLY A 47 -5.20 -4.12 -1.15
C GLY A 47 -4.20 -4.29 -2.29
N GLY A 48 -3.83 -3.21 -2.99
CA GLY A 48 -2.82 -3.27 -4.05
C GLY A 48 -1.47 -3.81 -3.57
N ALA A 49 -0.96 -3.31 -2.43
CA ALA A 49 0.27 -3.80 -1.83
C ALA A 49 0.12 -5.23 -1.27
N ALA A 50 -0.99 -5.52 -0.57
CA ALA A 50 -1.25 -6.84 0.00
C ALA A 50 -1.34 -7.93 -1.07
N LEU A 51 -2.06 -7.65 -2.16
CA LEU A 51 -2.18 -8.53 -3.32
C LEU A 51 -0.81 -8.75 -3.99
N PHE A 52 -0.03 -7.68 -4.13
CA PHE A 52 1.31 -7.80 -4.70
C PHE A 52 2.19 -8.71 -3.85
N MET A 53 2.19 -8.51 -2.53
CA MET A 53 2.99 -9.31 -1.61
C MET A 53 2.54 -10.78 -1.55
N GLY A 54 1.25 -11.03 -1.36
CA GLY A 54 0.70 -12.38 -1.32
C GLY A 54 0.89 -13.11 -2.65
N GLY A 55 0.58 -12.45 -3.77
CA GLY A 55 0.76 -13.04 -5.09
C GLY A 55 2.24 -13.26 -5.44
N SER A 56 3.14 -12.35 -5.05
CA SER A 56 4.59 -12.55 -5.27
C SER A 56 5.13 -13.75 -4.50
N LYS A 57 4.64 -13.98 -3.27
CA LYS A 57 4.99 -15.17 -2.49
C LYS A 57 4.57 -16.44 -3.23
N LEU A 58 3.31 -16.48 -3.68
CA LEU A 58 2.78 -17.62 -4.42
C LEU A 58 3.57 -17.86 -5.71
N ILE A 59 3.85 -16.82 -6.50
CA ILE A 59 4.66 -16.94 -7.73
C ILE A 59 6.02 -17.58 -7.42
N LYS A 60 6.72 -17.09 -6.38
CA LYS A 60 8.00 -17.66 -5.96
C LYS A 60 7.89 -19.14 -5.61
N GLU A 61 6.93 -19.50 -4.78
CA GLU A 61 6.69 -20.89 -4.40
C GLU A 61 6.44 -21.78 -5.61
N HIS A 62 5.66 -21.31 -6.59
CA HIS A 62 5.40 -22.07 -7.82
C HIS A 62 6.65 -22.18 -8.72
N VAL A 63 7.40 -21.09 -8.89
CA VAL A 63 8.63 -21.12 -9.69
C VAL A 63 9.65 -22.11 -9.11
N GLY A 64 9.85 -22.08 -7.78
CA GLY A 64 10.75 -23.00 -7.11
C GLY A 64 10.24 -24.44 -7.09
N ARG A 65 8.93 -24.65 -6.91
CA ARG A 65 8.32 -25.98 -6.84
C ARG A 65 8.26 -26.71 -8.19
N PHE A 66 8.17 -25.97 -9.29
CA PHE A 66 7.96 -26.54 -10.63
C PHE A 66 9.10 -26.23 -11.60
N ASN A 67 10.29 -25.91 -11.08
CA ASN A 67 11.50 -25.62 -11.86
C ASN A 67 11.26 -24.66 -13.05
N MET A 68 10.47 -23.61 -12.81
CA MET A 68 10.10 -22.67 -13.87
C MET A 68 11.27 -21.74 -14.23
N PRO A 69 11.25 -21.10 -15.41
CA PRO A 69 12.30 -20.16 -15.80
C PRO A 69 12.53 -19.05 -14.77
N LEU A 70 13.78 -18.89 -14.30
CA LEU A 70 14.14 -17.87 -13.30
C LEU A 70 13.87 -16.43 -13.75
N ALA A 71 13.81 -16.20 -15.07
CA ALA A 71 13.45 -14.90 -15.64
C ALA A 71 12.06 -14.40 -15.18
N ILE A 72 11.16 -15.29 -14.72
CA ILE A 72 9.88 -14.94 -14.10
C ILE A 72 10.12 -14.16 -12.79
N ILE A 73 11.09 -14.60 -11.98
CA ILE A 73 11.47 -13.92 -10.73
C ILE A 73 12.09 -12.56 -11.04
N ASP A 74 12.94 -12.45 -12.05
CA ASP A 74 13.54 -11.17 -12.44
C ASP A 74 12.48 -10.15 -12.87
N ARG A 75 11.50 -10.58 -13.67
CA ARG A 75 10.37 -9.72 -14.05
C ARG A 75 9.54 -9.31 -12.83
N LEU A 76 9.26 -10.25 -11.92
CA LEU A 76 8.53 -9.98 -10.69
C LEU A 76 9.26 -8.93 -9.83
N ASN A 77 10.58 -9.03 -9.73
CA ASN A 77 11.44 -8.11 -8.99
C ASN A 77 11.39 -6.69 -9.55
N VAL A 78 11.49 -6.55 -10.87
CA VAL A 78 11.37 -5.26 -11.56
C VAL A 78 10.03 -4.60 -11.22
N VAL A 79 8.94 -5.37 -11.20
CA VAL A 79 7.64 -4.85 -10.81
C VAL A 79 7.60 -4.49 -9.33
N TYR A 80 8.13 -5.33 -8.43
CA TYR A 80 8.16 -5.09 -6.99
C TYR A 80 8.85 -3.77 -6.64
N HIS A 81 10.09 -3.60 -7.09
CA HIS A 81 10.91 -2.43 -6.78
C HIS A 81 10.36 -1.14 -7.37
N ALA A 82 9.67 -1.21 -8.50
CA ALA A 82 8.99 -0.06 -9.06
C ALA A 82 7.70 0.26 -8.29
N TYR A 83 6.84 -0.73 -8.10
CA TYR A 83 5.47 -0.54 -7.61
C TYR A 83 5.40 -0.23 -6.12
N MET A 84 6.05 -1.05 -5.29
CA MET A 84 5.81 -1.05 -3.84
C MET A 84 6.15 0.27 -3.13
N PRO A 85 7.32 0.90 -3.34
CA PRO A 85 7.65 2.14 -2.63
C PRO A 85 6.64 3.26 -2.88
N ARG A 86 6.15 3.37 -4.12
CA ARG A 86 5.21 4.42 -4.53
C ARG A 86 3.80 4.17 -4.03
N THR A 87 3.35 2.92 -4.05
CA THR A 87 2.06 2.52 -3.47
C THR A 87 2.04 2.74 -1.96
N ILE A 88 3.14 2.46 -1.26
CA ILE A 88 3.27 2.77 0.18
C ILE A 88 3.20 4.27 0.41
N ALA A 89 3.95 5.07 -0.34
CA ALA A 89 3.90 6.53 -0.23
C ALA A 89 2.50 7.10 -0.51
N ALA A 90 1.78 6.54 -1.49
CA ALA A 90 0.41 6.94 -1.82
C ALA A 90 -0.60 6.57 -0.73
N GLY A 91 -0.44 5.40 -0.11
CA GLY A 91 -1.26 5.00 1.03
C GLY A 91 -0.99 5.85 2.28
N ALA A 92 0.26 6.28 2.48
CA ALA A 92 0.67 7.10 3.64
C ALA A 92 0.32 8.60 3.49
N SER A 93 0.15 9.11 2.27
CA SER A 93 -0.06 10.55 2.06
C SER A 93 -1.39 11.06 2.65
N MET A 94 -2.48 10.31 2.51
CA MET A 94 -3.80 10.71 3.01
C MET A 94 -3.88 10.78 4.55
N PRO A 95 -3.40 9.76 5.28
CA PRO A 95 -3.12 9.85 6.70
C PRO A 95 -2.35 11.12 7.13
N THR A 96 -1.27 11.42 6.40
CA THR A 96 -0.40 12.57 6.70
C THR A 96 -1.16 13.88 6.55
N VAL A 97 -1.95 14.02 5.48
CA VAL A 97 -2.82 15.19 5.26
C VAL A 97 -3.84 15.35 6.39
N GLY A 98 -4.45 14.26 6.83
CA GLY A 98 -5.43 14.28 7.93
C GLY A 98 -4.83 14.75 9.25
N VAL A 99 -3.64 14.24 9.62
CA VAL A 99 -2.93 14.68 10.84
C VAL A 99 -2.58 16.16 10.79
N LEU A 100 -2.01 16.64 9.67
CA LEU A 100 -1.68 18.06 9.54
C LEU A 100 -2.94 18.94 9.55
N GLY A 101 -4.06 18.47 8.98
CA GLY A 101 -5.34 19.15 9.07
C GLY A 101 -5.83 19.31 10.52
N GLY A 102 -5.69 18.26 11.33
CA GLY A 102 -5.98 18.32 12.77
C GLY A 102 -5.10 19.34 13.50
N LEU A 103 -3.80 19.37 13.21
CA LEU A 103 -2.85 20.34 13.79
C LEU A 103 -3.17 21.80 13.41
N VAL A 104 -3.63 22.03 12.17
CA VAL A 104 -4.16 23.33 11.74
C VAL A 104 -5.42 23.70 12.54
N GLY A 105 -6.34 22.75 12.73
CA GLY A 105 -7.59 22.97 13.46
C GLY A 105 -7.39 23.38 14.93
N ILE A 106 -6.30 22.94 15.57
CA ILE A 106 -5.94 23.33 16.95
C ILE A 106 -4.96 24.52 17.00
N GLY A 107 -4.67 25.17 15.88
CA GLY A 107 -3.84 26.37 15.80
C GLY A 107 -2.33 26.13 15.91
N MET A 108 -1.85 24.87 15.84
CA MET A 108 -0.41 24.55 15.89
C MET A 108 0.30 24.78 14.55
N LEU A 109 -0.44 24.80 13.44
CA LEU A 109 0.10 25.01 12.10
C LEU A 109 -0.69 26.07 11.31
N PRO A 110 -0.05 26.81 10.39
CA PRO A 110 -0.75 27.74 9.49
C PRO A 110 -1.72 27.01 8.56
N GLY A 111 -2.88 27.59 8.29
CA GLY A 111 -3.91 26.97 7.44
C GLY A 111 -3.46 26.61 6.02
N TRP A 112 -2.52 27.36 5.44
CA TRP A 112 -1.98 27.09 4.11
C TRP A 112 -1.23 25.75 4.03
N THR A 113 -0.69 25.24 5.15
CA THR A 113 0.04 23.96 5.19
C THR A 113 -0.87 22.79 4.85
N HIS A 114 -2.09 22.77 5.38
CA HIS A 114 -3.07 21.74 5.08
C HIS A 114 -3.56 21.83 3.63
N GLY A 115 -3.85 23.05 3.14
CA GLY A 115 -4.27 23.25 1.75
C GLY A 115 -3.21 22.83 0.73
N GLY A 116 -1.96 23.26 0.93
CA GLY A 116 -0.84 22.91 0.06
C GLY A 116 -0.54 21.41 0.03
N LEU A 117 -0.52 20.76 1.19
CA LEU A 117 -0.30 19.31 1.27
C LEU A 117 -1.47 18.51 0.66
N SER A 118 -2.70 18.96 0.87
CA SER A 118 -3.89 18.32 0.27
C SER A 118 -3.83 18.35 -1.25
N LEU A 119 -3.42 19.50 -1.83
CA LEU A 119 -3.23 19.63 -3.27
C LEU A 119 -2.10 18.71 -3.78
N ALA A 120 -0.95 18.70 -3.10
CA ALA A 120 0.16 17.82 -3.45
C ALA A 120 -0.25 16.34 -3.39
N ALA A 121 -1.01 15.95 -2.38
CA ALA A 121 -1.51 14.58 -2.23
C ALA A 121 -2.51 14.22 -3.34
N LEU A 122 -3.43 15.12 -3.71
CA LEU A 122 -4.34 14.92 -4.84
C LEU A 122 -3.58 14.73 -6.16
N LEU A 123 -2.64 15.61 -6.46
CA LEU A 123 -1.81 15.53 -7.67
C LEU A 123 -1.01 14.22 -7.72
N TYR A 124 -0.45 13.81 -6.57
CA TYR A 124 0.26 12.54 -6.47
C TYR A 124 -0.65 11.34 -6.72
N GLN A 125 -1.89 11.35 -6.21
CA GLN A 125 -2.87 10.29 -6.50
C GLN A 125 -3.25 10.22 -7.97
N ILE A 126 -3.48 11.37 -8.62
CA ILE A 126 -3.78 11.44 -10.05
C ILE A 126 -2.63 10.83 -10.86
N TRP A 127 -1.39 11.21 -10.55
CA TRP A 127 -0.21 10.64 -11.19
C TRP A 127 -0.04 9.13 -10.92
N MET A 128 -0.43 8.67 -9.74
CA MET A 128 -0.35 7.26 -9.36
C MET A 128 -1.30 6.36 -10.16
N VAL A 129 -2.42 6.85 -10.69
CA VAL A 129 -3.36 6.00 -11.44
C VAL A 129 -2.74 5.34 -12.69
N PRO A 130 -2.18 6.08 -13.66
CA PRO A 130 -1.54 5.46 -14.83
C PRO A 130 -0.31 4.64 -14.42
N TYR A 131 0.37 5.03 -13.34
CA TYR A 131 1.51 4.30 -12.79
C TYR A 131 1.09 2.92 -12.28
N GLN A 132 0.09 2.86 -11.40
CA GLN A 132 -0.43 1.61 -10.83
C GLN A 132 -1.01 0.72 -11.90
N TYR A 133 -1.77 1.27 -12.86
CA TYR A 133 -2.28 0.50 -13.99
C TYR A 133 -1.16 -0.23 -14.73
N ARG A 134 -0.09 0.48 -15.09
CA ARG A 134 1.05 -0.10 -15.83
C ARG A 134 1.69 -1.26 -15.08
N TRP A 135 1.94 -1.09 -13.78
CA TRP A 135 2.64 -2.10 -12.99
C TRP A 135 1.75 -3.26 -12.54
N LEU A 136 0.48 -3.00 -12.21
CA LEU A 136 -0.50 -4.05 -11.95
C LEU A 136 -0.76 -4.90 -13.20
N LYS A 137 -0.77 -4.28 -14.39
CA LYS A 137 -0.84 -5.02 -15.66
C LYS A 137 0.38 -5.92 -15.84
N ARG A 138 1.60 -5.38 -15.66
CA ARG A 138 2.83 -6.19 -15.73
C ARG A 138 2.84 -7.34 -14.73
N PHE A 139 2.38 -7.10 -13.50
CA PHE A 139 2.21 -8.15 -12.50
C PHE A 139 1.22 -9.23 -12.95
N HIS A 140 0.07 -8.81 -13.49
CA HIS A 140 -0.94 -9.70 -14.05
C HIS A 140 -0.37 -10.56 -15.18
N ASP A 141 0.49 -9.99 -16.04
CA ASP A 141 1.14 -10.71 -17.11
C ASP A 141 2.12 -11.78 -16.58
N VAL A 142 2.86 -11.48 -15.49
CA VAL A 142 3.70 -12.47 -14.79
C VAL A 142 2.85 -13.59 -14.19
N VAL A 143 1.70 -13.27 -13.56
CA VAL A 143 0.77 -14.28 -13.04
C VAL A 143 0.29 -15.23 -14.14
N LYS A 144 -0.10 -14.68 -15.29
CA LYS A 144 -0.52 -15.46 -16.46
C LYS A 144 0.59 -16.34 -17.01
N GLU A 145 1.82 -15.84 -16.99
CA GLU A 145 2.98 -16.61 -17.42
C GLU A 145 3.21 -17.81 -16.49
N VAL A 146 3.12 -17.62 -15.17
CA VAL A 146 3.19 -18.74 -14.21
C VAL A 146 2.06 -19.73 -14.48
N GLU A 147 0.83 -19.25 -14.61
CA GLU A 147 -0.36 -20.08 -14.87
C GLU A 147 -0.20 -20.94 -16.13
N ALA A 148 0.36 -20.37 -17.21
CA ALA A 148 0.59 -21.09 -18.46
C ALA A 148 1.72 -22.15 -18.39
N ASN A 149 2.62 -22.03 -17.42
CA ASN A 149 3.72 -22.98 -17.20
C ASN A 149 3.42 -23.99 -16.09
N LEU A 150 2.25 -23.93 -15.44
CA LEU A 150 1.88 -24.91 -14.43
C LEU A 150 1.56 -26.26 -15.08
N PRO A 151 2.00 -27.38 -14.47
CA PRO A 151 1.54 -28.69 -14.89
C PRO A 151 0.01 -28.81 -14.72
N PRO A 152 -0.66 -29.65 -15.53
CA PRO A 152 -2.08 -29.94 -15.37
C PRO A 152 -2.39 -30.35 -13.92
N SER A 153 -3.60 -30.04 -13.44
CA SER A 153 -3.96 -30.27 -12.03
C SER A 153 -3.83 -31.71 -11.55
N GLY A 154 -3.84 -32.69 -12.47
CA GLY A 154 -3.63 -34.12 -12.17
C GLY A 154 -2.16 -34.54 -12.05
N GLU A 155 -1.20 -33.69 -12.40
CA GLU A 155 0.24 -33.97 -12.48
C GLU A 155 1.06 -33.01 -11.61
N MET A 156 0.46 -32.42 -10.57
CA MET A 156 1.13 -31.47 -9.65
C MET A 156 2.09 -32.13 -8.65
N GLU A 157 2.97 -33.00 -9.14
CA GLU A 157 4.13 -33.44 -8.37
C GLU A 157 5.19 -32.33 -8.37
N ALA A 158 5.79 -32.10 -7.20
CA ALA A 158 6.86 -31.11 -7.10
C ALA A 158 8.09 -31.63 -7.84
N THR A 159 8.71 -30.77 -8.65
CA THR A 159 10.00 -31.08 -9.27
C THR A 159 11.12 -30.66 -8.34
N GLU A 160 12.33 -31.18 -8.55
CA GLU A 160 13.50 -30.57 -7.91
C GLU A 160 13.60 -29.09 -8.30
N PRO A 161 13.90 -28.18 -7.35
CA PRO A 161 14.05 -26.77 -7.65
C PRO A 161 15.22 -26.53 -8.60
N HIS A 162 15.15 -25.44 -9.37
CA HIS A 162 16.30 -24.99 -10.15
C HIS A 162 17.52 -24.83 -9.23
N PRO A 163 18.73 -25.31 -9.58
CA PRO A 163 19.92 -25.24 -8.72
C PRO A 163 20.29 -23.81 -8.32
N ASP A 164 20.03 -22.85 -9.21
CA ASP A 164 20.25 -21.41 -8.96
C ASP A 164 19.06 -20.69 -8.30
N TYR A 165 17.98 -21.42 -7.95
CA TYR A 165 16.81 -20.80 -7.32
C TYR A 165 17.11 -20.44 -5.86
N GLN A 166 17.11 -19.13 -5.57
CA GLN A 166 17.27 -18.62 -4.22
C GLN A 166 15.98 -17.87 -3.78
N PRO A 167 15.16 -18.44 -2.87
CA PRO A 167 13.84 -17.90 -2.53
C PRO A 167 13.90 -16.52 -1.85
N ASP A 168 15.03 -16.14 -1.23
CA ASP A 168 15.14 -14.97 -0.36
C ASP A 168 15.63 -13.68 -1.05
N VAL A 169 16.05 -13.73 -2.32
CA VAL A 169 16.93 -12.66 -2.84
C VAL A 169 16.22 -11.33 -3.09
N VAL A 170 14.91 -11.26 -3.39
CA VAL A 170 14.36 -9.98 -3.93
C VAL A 170 12.89 -9.60 -3.66
N VAL A 171 11.99 -10.50 -3.23
CA VAL A 171 10.59 -10.15 -2.88
C VAL A 171 10.17 -10.79 -1.56
N LEU A 172 9.71 -9.98 -0.61
CA LEU A 172 9.50 -10.39 0.80
C LEU A 172 10.79 -10.79 1.53
N ASP A 173 11.92 -10.23 1.10
CA ASP A 173 13.11 -10.14 1.94
C ASP A 173 12.77 -9.41 3.26
N ALA A 174 13.67 -9.44 4.24
CA ALA A 174 13.43 -8.76 5.50
C ALA A 174 13.05 -7.27 5.31
N ARG A 175 13.60 -6.58 4.29
CA ARG A 175 13.21 -5.20 3.95
C ARG A 175 11.80 -5.11 3.41
N GLY A 176 11.36 -6.05 2.59
CA GLY A 176 10.01 -6.14 2.07
C GLY A 176 8.97 -6.47 3.13
N LYS A 177 9.29 -7.34 4.09
CA LYS A 177 8.46 -7.58 5.28
C LYS A 177 8.37 -6.35 6.17
N ALA A 178 9.47 -5.61 6.35
CA ALA A 178 9.47 -4.34 7.07
C ALA A 178 8.52 -3.32 6.39
N ARG A 179 8.64 -3.16 5.06
CA ARG A 179 7.78 -2.27 4.27
C ARG A 179 6.29 -2.67 4.36
N ALA A 180 6.00 -3.96 4.33
CA ALA A 180 4.65 -4.50 4.52
C ALA A 180 4.05 -4.12 5.88
N LEU A 181 4.84 -4.26 6.94
CA LEU A 181 4.43 -3.96 8.30
C LEU A 181 4.29 -2.45 8.54
N VAL A 182 5.20 -1.62 8.02
CA VAL A 182 5.00 -0.15 8.00
C VAL A 182 3.67 0.15 7.33
N PHE A 183 3.42 -0.46 6.18
CA PHE A 183 2.24 -0.16 5.40
C PHE A 183 0.94 -0.58 6.09
N ILE A 184 0.85 -1.80 6.63
CA ILE A 184 -0.31 -2.27 7.42
C ILE A 184 -0.48 -1.41 8.68
N GLY A 185 0.62 -1.12 9.37
CA GLY A 185 0.67 -0.28 10.56
C GLY A 185 0.30 1.17 10.35
N LEU A 186 0.48 1.70 9.15
CA LEU A 186 0.08 3.05 8.79
C LEU A 186 -1.31 3.10 8.16
N SER A 187 -1.76 2.08 7.44
CA SER A 187 -3.02 2.15 6.68
C SER A 187 -4.28 1.84 7.49
N VAL A 188 -4.23 0.88 8.41
CA VAL A 188 -5.40 0.53 9.25
C VAL A 188 -5.62 1.52 10.40
N PRO A 189 -4.59 1.91 11.16
CA PRO A 189 -4.77 2.81 12.30
C PRO A 189 -5.07 4.25 11.89
N PHE A 190 -4.51 4.76 10.79
CA PHE A 190 -4.72 6.16 10.41
C PHE A 190 -6.06 6.46 9.75
N ALA A 191 -6.66 5.51 9.02
CA ALA A 191 -8.05 5.66 8.57
C ALA A 191 -9.00 5.83 9.78
N PHE A 192 -8.67 5.16 10.89
CA PHE A 192 -9.35 5.28 12.18
C PHE A 192 -9.00 6.60 12.90
N VAL A 193 -7.73 6.97 13.05
CA VAL A 193 -7.34 8.25 13.70
C VAL A 193 -7.93 9.45 12.98
N GLY A 194 -7.90 9.45 11.64
CA GLY A 194 -8.53 10.48 10.81
C GLY A 194 -10.02 10.60 11.08
N TYR A 195 -10.74 9.47 11.12
CA TYR A 195 -12.18 9.40 11.46
C TYR A 195 -12.50 10.03 12.83
N PHE A 196 -11.72 9.72 13.87
CA PHE A 196 -11.97 10.17 15.23
C PHE A 196 -11.62 11.64 15.49
N PHE A 197 -10.54 12.16 14.87
CA PHE A 197 -10.18 13.58 14.96
C PHE A 197 -11.22 14.47 14.28
N ILE A 198 -11.77 14.00 13.15
CA ILE A 198 -12.79 14.66 12.34
C ILE A 198 -14.17 14.68 13.02
N SER A 199 -14.54 13.62 13.74
CA SER A 199 -15.89 13.44 14.30
C SER A 199 -16.07 14.01 15.71
N GLY A 200 -15.04 14.63 16.30
CA GLY A 200 -15.13 15.28 17.61
C GLY A 200 -15.37 14.33 18.79
N PHE A 201 -15.22 13.02 18.59
CA PHE A 201 -15.44 12.00 19.63
C PHE A 201 -14.28 11.95 20.64
N ARG A 202 -14.60 11.79 21.93
CA ARG A 202 -13.60 11.59 23.00
C ARG A 202 -12.86 10.26 22.83
N LEU A 203 -11.59 10.38 22.47
CA LEU A 203 -10.61 9.36 22.03
C LEU A 203 -10.32 8.16 22.96
N GLY A 204 -10.87 8.07 24.18
CA GLY A 204 -10.17 7.33 25.25
C GLY A 204 -9.98 5.82 25.03
N TRP A 205 -10.91 5.12 24.37
CA TRP A 205 -11.00 3.66 24.52
C TRP A 205 -10.47 2.92 23.28
N MET A 206 -10.49 3.57 22.12
CA MET A 206 -10.01 3.02 20.84
C MET A 206 -8.68 3.58 20.37
N THR A 207 -8.20 4.70 20.93
CA THR A 207 -6.83 5.18 20.68
C THR A 207 -5.78 4.18 21.13
N ILE A 208 -6.00 3.52 22.26
CA ILE A 208 -5.03 2.59 22.81
C ILE A 208 -4.82 1.39 21.86
N PRO A 209 -5.84 0.65 21.40
CA PRO A 209 -5.66 -0.42 20.41
C PRO A 209 -5.04 0.05 19.09
N VAL A 210 -5.43 1.22 18.60
CA VAL A 210 -4.95 1.79 17.32
C VAL A 210 -3.49 2.24 17.42
N ALA A 211 -3.12 2.92 18.50
CA ALA A 211 -1.75 3.31 18.80
C ALA A 211 -0.87 2.08 19.06
N VAL A 212 -1.37 1.10 19.82
CA VAL A 212 -0.68 -0.18 20.06
C VAL A 212 -0.47 -0.93 18.74
N GLY A 213 -1.47 -1.01 17.87
CA GLY A 213 -1.36 -1.62 16.55
C GLY A 213 -0.34 -0.90 15.65
N THR A 214 -0.36 0.44 15.65
CA THR A 214 0.61 1.27 14.91
C THR A 214 2.02 1.05 15.41
N VAL A 215 2.23 1.11 16.74
CA VAL A 215 3.53 0.93 17.39
C VAL A 215 4.04 -0.48 17.20
N ALA A 216 3.18 -1.51 17.32
CA ALA A 216 3.56 -2.90 17.07
C ALA A 216 4.01 -3.12 15.62
N CYS A 217 3.30 -2.53 14.66
CA CYS A 217 3.67 -2.61 13.25
C CYS A 217 4.94 -1.83 12.92
N LEU A 218 5.14 -0.63 13.50
CA LEU A 218 6.37 0.16 13.38
C LEU A 218 7.57 -0.55 14.03
N ALA A 219 7.37 -1.13 15.21
CA ALA A 219 8.39 -1.91 15.92
C ALA A 219 8.77 -3.17 15.14
N GLY A 220 7.78 -3.87 14.58
CA GLY A 220 8.00 -4.99 13.66
C GLY A 220 8.79 -4.54 12.43
N ALA A 221 8.41 -3.43 11.80
CA ALA A 221 9.15 -2.88 10.67
C ALA A 221 10.61 -2.52 11.00
N LEU A 222 10.85 -1.87 12.13
CA LEU A 222 12.19 -1.56 12.64
C LEU A 222 13.01 -2.81 12.90
N HIS A 223 12.40 -3.85 13.49
CA HIS A 223 13.03 -5.14 13.72
C HIS A 223 13.49 -5.79 12.41
N TYR A 224 12.60 -5.88 11.43
CA TYR A 224 12.92 -6.45 10.12
C TYR A 224 13.92 -5.61 9.32
N HIS A 225 13.89 -4.28 9.44
CA HIS A 225 14.89 -3.41 8.81
C HIS A 225 16.29 -3.58 9.43
N ARG A 226 16.35 -3.73 10.76
CA ARG A 226 17.60 -4.05 11.48
C ARG A 226 18.12 -5.46 11.15
N ALA A 227 17.23 -6.44 10.99
CA ALA A 227 17.60 -7.78 10.57
C ALA A 227 18.19 -7.78 9.16
N ALA A 228 17.59 -7.03 8.23
CA ALA A 228 18.11 -6.90 6.87
C ALA A 228 19.49 -6.25 6.82
N SER A 229 19.71 -5.17 7.57
CA SER A 229 21.01 -4.46 7.59
C SER A 229 22.16 -5.26 8.19
N ARG A 230 21.87 -6.30 8.99
CA ARG A 230 22.86 -7.25 9.52
C ARG A 230 23.18 -8.40 8.57
N ALA A 231 22.30 -8.68 7.60
CA ALA A 231 22.54 -9.73 6.61
C ALA A 231 23.46 -9.27 5.47
N ASP A 232 23.60 -7.94 5.30
CA ASP A 232 24.45 -7.32 4.27
C ASP A 232 25.87 -6.98 4.78
N SER A 233 26.19 -7.30 6.04
CA SER A 233 27.47 -7.03 6.72
C SER A 233 28.23 -8.32 6.98
#